data_AF-A0A8H5K601-F1
#
_entry.id   AF-A0A8H5K601-F1
#
_cell.length_a   1.000
_cell.length_b   1.000
_cell.length_c   1.000
_cell.angle_alpha   90.00
_cell.angle_beta   90.00
_cell.angle_gamma   90.00
#
_symmetry.space_group_name_H-M   'P 1'
#
loop_
_entity.id
_entity.type
_entity.pdbx_description
1 polymer ?
#
loop_
_entity_poly.entity_id
_entity_poly.type
_entity_poly.pdbx_seq_one_letter_code
_entity_poly.pdbx_strand_id
1 'polypeptide(L)'
;MRWHSLYEEARLEILDFVVHSTIHEKGSIAQYASVSREWQEWFEIFTFKRVEISHSDIMPFTSAFMNLRRRKYLQYIGLKLDLPVHKHIRDPFLDRDEFVNIRQQMQTLSQMDPMLYCNYSWPRYQRENSWLKHQVEENNRAFTIGLRGLFMELFQWRRGDCYHEGIELEIIADTKSHWQKTAEEYRALNPPSDTGSGDFHNSLLSELQIFHAPLYHGHQVLHDGELDFSFWLELDLQFGGTLGPEVQVISGLSITRRSVRHFDPEFIAHIVSLLPRLRELRWEVRPHAHWRTEHKFHSQLQKLLKTLNPTMTKVKIQQQPTSKPLNSPSPSMYRPSLGDRLILSCPFLTNIYLDIKVDITKFFYMRNHLQNVRIMCVRTHQALLDELPNTSNVLFGGIAKAVSKMPKLSALCVFNKTDTEACAVNFIVERDSSKVIAHCSWPFSVRDETKARWRKAGRHQPGNLVWLAAQSSYDTVKHEIMLQQQWHSSLC
;
A
#
# COMPACT_ATOMS: atom_id res chain seq x y z
N MET A 1 1.01 52.49 12.43
CA MET A 1 0.38 52.20 11.12
C MET A 1 -0.72 51.18 11.36
N ARG A 2 -1.92 51.31 10.79
CA ARG A 2 -3.03 50.36 11.00
C ARG A 2 -3.00 49.31 9.88
N TRP A 3 -3.38 48.06 10.14
CA TRP A 3 -3.43 47.02 9.11
C TRP A 3 -4.18 47.46 7.84
N HIS A 4 -5.38 48.02 8.03
CA HIS A 4 -6.23 48.52 6.95
C HIS A 4 -5.74 49.82 6.28
N SER A 5 -4.61 50.40 6.72
CA SER A 5 -3.97 51.51 6.01
C SER A 5 -2.94 51.05 4.99
N LEU A 6 -2.68 49.74 4.89
CA LEU A 6 -1.85 49.14 3.84
C LEU A 6 -2.69 48.87 2.59
N TYR A 7 -2.08 48.99 1.42
CA TYR A 7 -2.67 48.55 0.15
C TYR A 7 -2.91 47.04 0.16
N GLU A 8 -3.87 46.58 -0.63
CA GLU A 8 -4.31 45.17 -0.65
C GLU A 8 -3.16 44.21 -1.00
N GLU A 9 -2.34 44.58 -1.97
CA GLU A 9 -1.20 43.78 -2.42
C GLU A 9 -0.19 43.58 -1.29
N ALA A 10 0.14 44.64 -0.54
CA ALA A 10 1.04 44.56 0.59
C ALA A 10 0.48 43.70 1.73
N ARG A 11 -0.84 43.73 1.94
CA ARG A 11 -1.50 42.85 2.93
C ARG A 11 -1.43 41.39 2.51
N LEU A 12 -1.70 41.07 1.25
CA LEU A 12 -1.60 39.71 0.71
C LEU A 12 -0.17 39.17 0.78
N GLU A 13 0.84 39.97 0.41
CA GLU A 13 2.25 39.58 0.51
C GLU A 13 2.66 39.26 1.96
N ILE A 14 2.19 40.06 2.93
CA ILE A 14 2.44 39.79 4.35
C ILE A 14 1.76 38.50 4.78
N LEU A 15 0.50 38.28 4.39
CA LEU A 15 -0.24 37.07 4.72
C LEU A 15 0.43 35.82 4.14
N ASP A 16 0.86 35.86 2.88
CA ASP A 16 1.64 34.79 2.24
C ASP A 16 2.96 34.55 2.95
N PHE A 17 3.69 35.61 3.27
CA PHE A 17 4.94 35.51 4.02
C PHE A 17 4.73 34.80 5.37
N VAL A 18 3.67 35.15 6.12
CA VAL A 18 3.36 34.52 7.41
C VAL A 18 3.02 33.03 7.23
N VAL A 19 2.23 32.68 6.22
CA VAL A 19 1.91 31.29 5.89
C VAL A 19 3.19 30.50 5.59
N HIS A 20 4.02 30.99 4.67
CA HIS A 20 5.24 30.30 4.25
C HIS A 20 6.26 30.17 5.37
N SER A 21 6.46 31.23 6.17
CA SER A 21 7.39 31.22 7.30
C SER A 21 6.93 30.26 8.40
N THR A 22 5.66 30.32 8.79
CA THR A 22 5.12 29.46 9.86
C THR A 22 5.09 27.99 9.45
N ILE A 23 4.73 27.69 8.20
CA ILE A 23 4.76 26.31 7.67
C ILE A 23 6.19 25.79 7.64
N HIS A 24 7.17 26.61 7.24
CA HIS A 24 8.58 26.23 7.25
C HIS A 24 9.08 25.91 8.67
N GLU A 25 8.62 26.67 9.66
CA GLU A 25 8.91 26.44 11.09
C GLU A 25 8.08 25.32 11.73
N LYS A 26 7.25 24.60 10.96
CA LYS A 26 6.30 23.57 11.44
C LYS A 26 5.32 24.06 12.51
N GLY A 27 5.04 25.36 12.55
CA GLY A 27 4.06 25.97 13.44
C GLY A 27 2.62 25.78 12.96
N SER A 28 1.66 25.92 13.87
CA SER A 28 0.23 25.93 13.51
C SER A 28 -0.19 27.33 13.04
N ILE A 29 -0.74 27.40 11.82
CA ILE A 29 -1.29 28.64 11.26
C ILE A 29 -2.74 28.92 11.69
N ALA A 30 -3.39 27.97 12.38
CA ALA A 30 -4.81 28.07 12.73
C ALA A 30 -5.13 29.27 13.64
N GLN A 31 -4.20 29.65 14.52
CA GLN A 31 -4.37 30.79 15.43
C GLN A 31 -4.51 32.12 14.69
N TYR A 32 -3.89 32.27 13.52
CA TYR A 32 -3.97 33.50 12.72
C TYR A 32 -5.37 33.73 12.16
N ALA A 33 -6.17 32.68 12.01
CA ALA A 33 -7.56 32.81 11.59
C ALA A 33 -8.45 33.52 12.63
N SER A 34 -7.97 33.75 13.86
CA SER A 34 -8.71 34.48 14.90
C SER A 34 -8.47 36.00 14.90
N VAL A 35 -7.50 36.50 14.11
CA VAL A 35 -7.06 37.91 14.15
C VAL A 35 -8.10 38.87 13.58
N SER A 36 -8.65 38.55 12.41
CA SER A 36 -9.68 39.36 11.73
C SER A 36 -10.41 38.51 10.71
N ARG A 37 -11.52 39.01 10.12
CA ARG A 37 -12.22 38.30 9.04
C ARG A 37 -11.34 38.09 7.81
N GLU A 38 -10.55 39.09 7.42
CA GLU A 38 -9.62 38.98 6.29
C GLU A 38 -8.59 37.87 6.51
N TRP A 39 -8.03 37.82 7.72
CA TRP A 39 -7.08 36.77 8.10
C TRP A 39 -7.76 35.40 8.16
N GLN A 40 -8.94 35.32 8.76
CA GLN A 40 -9.72 34.10 8.79
C GLN A 40 -9.93 33.52 7.39
N GLU A 41 -10.39 34.34 6.45
CA GLU A 41 -10.65 33.91 5.08
C GLU A 41 -9.39 33.38 4.37
N TRP A 42 -8.24 34.00 4.63
CA TRP A 42 -6.96 33.59 4.06
C TRP A 42 -6.40 32.31 4.68
N PHE A 43 -6.25 32.29 6.01
CA PHE A 43 -5.62 31.19 6.73
C PHE A 43 -6.49 29.92 6.78
N GLU A 44 -7.82 30.04 6.71
CA GLU A 44 -8.71 28.87 6.66
C GLU A 44 -8.50 28.03 5.40
N ILE A 45 -8.10 28.64 4.27
CA ILE A 45 -7.79 27.91 3.03
C ILE A 45 -6.71 26.87 3.29
N PHE A 46 -5.64 27.27 3.97
CA PHE A 46 -4.50 26.40 4.27
C PHE A 46 -4.78 25.48 5.46
N THR A 47 -5.48 25.97 6.48
CA THR A 47 -5.81 25.21 7.70
C THR A 47 -6.74 24.04 7.39
N PHE A 48 -7.77 24.25 6.56
CA PHE A 48 -8.75 23.22 6.21
C PHE A 48 -8.42 22.46 4.93
N LYS A 49 -7.32 22.81 4.23
CA LYS A 49 -6.88 22.09 3.02
C LYS A 49 -6.70 20.59 3.26
N ARG A 50 -6.10 20.27 4.42
CA ARG A 50 -5.71 18.92 4.81
C ARG A 50 -6.03 18.73 6.29
N VAL A 51 -6.92 17.80 6.60
CA VAL A 51 -7.30 17.51 7.98
C VAL A 51 -7.01 16.05 8.28
N GLU A 52 -6.43 15.78 9.44
CA GLU A 52 -6.34 14.43 10.01
C GLU A 52 -7.27 14.34 11.21
N ILE A 53 -8.11 13.30 11.24
CA ILE A 53 -9.11 13.08 12.28
C ILE A 53 -9.03 11.65 12.80
N SER A 54 -9.31 11.47 14.08
CA SER A 54 -9.59 10.18 14.71
C SER A 54 -11.09 9.93 14.82
N HIS A 55 -11.51 8.79 15.38
CA HIS A 55 -12.93 8.56 15.64
C HIS A 55 -13.50 9.59 16.62
N SER A 56 -12.70 10.01 17.61
CA SER A 56 -13.09 11.02 18.59
C SER A 56 -13.29 12.42 18.00
N ASP A 57 -12.67 12.70 16.84
CA ASP A 57 -12.71 14.01 16.18
C ASP A 57 -13.87 14.17 15.19
N ILE A 58 -14.72 13.15 15.00
CA ILE A 58 -15.82 13.19 14.02
C ILE A 58 -16.79 14.34 14.33
N MET A 59 -17.16 14.55 15.59
CA MET A 59 -18.09 15.63 15.97
C MET A 59 -17.50 17.03 15.82
N PRO A 60 -16.25 17.31 16.26
CA PRO A 60 -15.54 18.54 15.91
C PRO A 60 -15.43 18.76 14.40
N PHE A 61 -15.13 17.71 13.63
CA PHE A 61 -15.05 17.77 12.17
C PHE A 61 -16.39 18.18 11.55
N THR A 62 -17.49 17.51 11.91
CA THR A 62 -18.84 17.87 11.44
C THR A 62 -19.15 19.33 11.71
N SER A 63 -18.87 19.79 12.93
CA SER A 63 -19.12 21.17 13.37
C SER A 63 -18.28 22.19 12.60
N ALA A 64 -16.99 21.89 12.36
CA ALA A 64 -16.10 22.74 11.58
C ALA A 64 -16.56 22.88 10.12
N PHE A 65 -17.10 21.82 9.52
CA PHE A 65 -17.52 21.77 8.12
C PHE A 65 -19.03 21.98 7.90
N MET A 66 -19.79 22.40 8.92
CA MET A 66 -21.13 22.99 8.72
C MET A 66 -21.05 24.26 7.85
N ASN A 67 -19.92 24.98 7.90
CA ASN A 67 -19.64 26.07 6.97
C ASN A 67 -19.26 25.52 5.59
N LEU A 68 -20.17 25.66 4.61
CA LEU A 68 -19.99 25.18 3.25
C LEU A 68 -18.75 25.77 2.54
N ARG A 69 -18.30 26.96 2.94
CA ARG A 69 -17.08 27.56 2.37
C ARG A 69 -15.84 26.72 2.68
N ARG A 70 -15.76 26.15 3.89
CA ARG A 70 -14.62 25.32 4.32
C ARG A 70 -14.56 23.99 3.57
N ARG A 71 -15.71 23.44 3.17
CA ARG A 71 -15.78 22.23 2.33
C ARG A 71 -15.11 22.42 0.97
N LYS A 72 -15.07 23.64 0.43
CA LYS A 72 -14.37 23.98 -0.81
C LYS A 72 -12.85 24.02 -0.66
N TYR A 73 -12.35 24.17 0.55
CA TYR A 73 -10.92 24.18 0.85
C TYR A 73 -10.39 22.76 1.05
N LEU A 74 -11.21 21.86 1.59
CA LEU A 74 -10.83 20.50 1.93
C LEU A 74 -10.48 19.68 0.69
N GLN A 75 -9.21 19.28 0.59
CA GLN A 75 -8.68 18.42 -0.46
C GLN A 75 -8.33 17.03 0.08
N TYR A 76 -8.10 16.91 1.38
CA TYR A 76 -7.58 15.70 1.99
C TYR A 76 -8.13 15.45 3.39
N ILE A 77 -8.55 14.21 3.64
CA ILE A 77 -8.92 13.68 4.95
C ILE A 77 -8.02 12.48 5.27
N GLY A 78 -7.25 12.57 6.35
CA GLY A 78 -6.55 11.41 6.93
C GLY A 78 -7.35 10.85 8.10
N LEU A 79 -7.98 9.69 7.94
CA LEU A 79 -8.70 9.00 9.01
C LEU A 79 -7.74 8.10 9.79
N LYS A 80 -7.36 8.52 11.00
CA LYS A 80 -6.62 7.71 11.96
C LYS A 80 -7.56 6.75 12.67
N LEU A 81 -7.18 5.47 12.65
CA LEU A 81 -7.93 4.42 13.33
C LEU A 81 -7.50 4.31 14.79
N ASP A 82 -8.43 4.55 15.71
CA ASP A 82 -8.24 4.36 17.14
C ASP A 82 -8.36 2.87 17.49
N LEU A 83 -7.37 2.07 17.08
CA LEU A 83 -7.35 0.64 17.34
C LEU A 83 -7.07 0.35 18.83
N PRO A 84 -7.76 -0.62 19.44
CA PRO A 84 -7.60 -0.95 20.84
C PRO A 84 -6.19 -1.44 21.17
N VAL A 85 -5.70 -1.03 22.34
CA VAL A 85 -4.42 -1.49 22.89
C VAL A 85 -4.66 -2.73 23.75
N HIS A 86 -4.25 -3.88 23.24
CA HIS A 86 -4.37 -5.15 23.96
C HIS A 86 -3.21 -5.35 24.93
N LYS A 87 -3.52 -5.67 26.19
CA LYS A 87 -2.53 -5.97 27.23
C LYS A 87 -2.02 -7.41 27.10
N HIS A 88 -0.78 -7.66 27.55
CA HIS A 88 -0.25 -9.03 27.69
C HIS A 88 -1.15 -9.84 28.61
N ILE A 89 -1.52 -11.03 28.19
CA ILE A 89 -2.04 -12.04 29.11
C ILE A 89 -0.84 -12.52 29.92
N ARG A 90 -0.68 -11.97 31.11
CA ARG A 90 0.30 -12.51 32.06
C ARG A 90 -0.27 -13.83 32.58
N ASP A 91 0.42 -14.94 32.33
CA ASP A 91 0.16 -16.15 33.10
C ASP A 91 0.57 -15.84 34.55
N PRO A 92 -0.35 -15.90 35.54
CA PRO A 92 -0.05 -15.64 36.94
C PRO A 92 1.06 -16.53 37.50
N PHE A 93 1.31 -17.70 36.89
CA PHE A 93 2.34 -18.66 37.28
C PHE A 93 3.71 -18.40 36.65
N LEU A 94 3.77 -17.63 35.55
CA LEU A 94 5.01 -17.24 34.85
C LEU A 94 5.43 -15.78 35.10
N ASP A 95 4.75 -15.10 36.04
CA ASP A 95 4.94 -13.68 36.38
C ASP A 95 6.36 -13.34 36.90
N ARG A 96 7.24 -14.32 37.06
CA ARG A 96 8.65 -14.11 37.45
C ARG A 96 9.60 -13.93 36.27
N ASP A 97 9.23 -14.32 35.05
CA ASP A 97 10.11 -14.24 33.89
C ASP A 97 9.37 -13.79 32.62
N GLU A 98 9.39 -12.48 32.39
CA GLU A 98 8.77 -11.79 31.24
C GLU A 98 9.21 -12.40 29.89
N PHE A 99 10.45 -12.88 29.82
CA PHE A 99 11.01 -13.52 28.64
C PHE A 99 10.31 -14.86 28.30
N VAL A 100 10.08 -15.69 29.32
CA VAL A 100 9.47 -17.03 29.15
C VAL A 100 8.02 -16.90 28.68
N ASN A 101 7.28 -15.93 29.22
CA ASN A 101 5.90 -15.69 28.82
C ASN A 101 5.79 -15.21 27.36
N ILE A 102 6.61 -14.21 26.97
CA ILE A 102 6.62 -13.71 25.59
C ILE A 102 7.03 -14.81 24.60
N ARG A 103 8.07 -15.59 24.94
CA ARG A 103 8.54 -16.71 24.11
C ARG A 103 7.44 -17.76 23.91
N GLN A 104 6.71 -18.12 24.97
CA GLN A 104 5.62 -19.10 24.90
C GLN A 104 4.47 -18.62 24.01
N GLN A 105 4.02 -17.37 24.15
CA GLN A 105 2.93 -16.81 23.32
C GLN A 105 3.30 -16.79 21.83
N MET A 106 4.53 -16.36 21.52
CA MET A 106 5.07 -16.38 20.17
C MET A 106 5.15 -17.79 19.59
N GLN A 107 5.60 -18.77 20.39
CA GLN A 107 5.67 -20.18 19.99
C GLN A 107 4.29 -20.76 19.70
N THR A 108 3.30 -20.55 20.58
CA THR A 108 1.93 -21.00 20.38
C THR A 108 1.34 -20.45 19.08
N LEU A 109 1.59 -19.17 18.74
CA LEU A 109 1.13 -18.59 17.48
C LEU A 109 1.85 -19.14 16.25
N SER A 110 3.17 -19.37 16.33
CA SER A 110 3.93 -19.96 15.23
C SER A 110 3.50 -21.39 14.89
N GLN A 111 2.91 -22.07 15.87
CA GLN A 111 2.35 -23.42 15.74
C GLN A 111 0.89 -23.41 15.27
N MET A 112 0.21 -22.25 15.28
CA MET A 112 -1.14 -22.17 14.71
C MET A 112 -1.07 -22.37 13.20
N ASP A 113 -1.83 -23.34 12.68
CA ASP A 113 -1.90 -23.58 11.24
C ASP A 113 -2.34 -22.28 10.55
N PRO A 114 -1.58 -21.75 9.57
CA PRO A 114 -1.98 -20.59 8.78
C PRO A 114 -3.37 -20.71 8.13
N MET A 115 -3.90 -21.94 7.99
CA MET A 115 -5.28 -22.21 7.54
C MET A 115 -6.36 -21.71 8.51
N LEU A 116 -6.06 -21.56 9.80
CA LEU A 116 -7.03 -21.16 10.83
C LEU A 116 -7.44 -19.68 10.73
N TYR A 117 -6.55 -18.81 10.21
CA TYR A 117 -6.86 -17.41 9.93
C TYR A 117 -7.34 -17.17 8.48
N CYS A 118 -7.28 -18.19 7.62
CA CYS A 118 -7.59 -18.08 6.19
C CYS A 118 -8.91 -18.75 5.76
N ASN A 119 -9.47 -19.66 6.55
CA ASN A 119 -10.74 -20.34 6.24
C ASN A 119 -11.84 -20.01 7.26
N TYR A 120 -13.08 -19.91 6.77
CA TYR A 120 -14.34 -19.80 7.52
C TYR A 120 -14.63 -21.00 8.47
N SER A 121 -13.67 -21.88 8.69
CA SER A 121 -13.77 -23.10 9.50
C SER A 121 -13.13 -22.90 10.89
N TRP A 122 -13.57 -21.84 11.56
CA TRP A 122 -13.31 -21.50 12.96
C TRP A 122 -13.93 -22.41 14.08
N PRO A 123 -14.67 -23.52 13.87
CA PRO A 123 -15.30 -24.22 14.99
C PRO A 123 -14.37 -25.01 15.93
N ARG A 124 -13.25 -25.58 15.45
CA ARG A 124 -12.45 -26.53 16.26
C ARG A 124 -11.53 -25.84 17.28
N TYR A 125 -11.08 -24.62 16.99
CA TYR A 125 -10.15 -23.83 17.81
C TYR A 125 -10.84 -22.75 18.69
N GLN A 126 -12.14 -22.53 18.54
CA GLN A 126 -12.93 -21.64 19.41
C GLN A 126 -12.85 -22.02 20.90
N ARG A 127 -12.51 -23.28 21.21
CA ARG A 127 -12.37 -23.76 22.57
C ARG A 127 -11.01 -23.45 23.22
N GLU A 128 -9.96 -23.19 22.43
CA GLU A 128 -8.58 -23.15 22.93
C GLU A 128 -7.95 -21.74 22.97
N ASN A 129 -8.40 -20.77 22.17
CA ASN A 129 -7.82 -19.41 22.13
C ASN A 129 -8.85 -18.28 22.01
N SER A 130 -9.78 -18.21 22.96
CA SER A 130 -10.89 -17.23 23.00
C SER A 130 -10.45 -15.76 23.01
N TRP A 131 -9.29 -15.47 23.56
CA TRP A 131 -8.78 -14.11 23.72
C TRP A 131 -8.26 -13.49 22.41
N LEU A 132 -7.59 -14.27 21.54
CA LEU A 132 -7.11 -13.77 20.25
C LEU A 132 -8.29 -13.40 19.34
N LYS A 133 -9.34 -14.21 19.38
CA LYS A 133 -10.61 -13.93 18.70
C LYS A 133 -11.17 -12.58 19.14
N HIS A 134 -11.23 -12.34 20.45
CA HIS A 134 -11.70 -11.08 21.02
C HIS A 134 -10.87 -9.89 20.52
N GLN A 135 -9.53 -10.01 20.50
CA GLN A 135 -8.66 -8.93 20.01
C GLN A 135 -8.91 -8.58 18.54
N VAL A 136 -9.12 -9.59 17.69
CA VAL A 136 -9.44 -9.40 16.26
C VAL A 136 -10.81 -8.73 16.11
N GLU A 137 -11.82 -9.21 16.84
CA GLU A 137 -13.18 -8.63 16.83
C GLU A 137 -13.17 -7.16 17.27
N GLU A 138 -12.45 -6.82 18.35
CA GLU A 138 -12.34 -5.43 18.81
C GLU A 138 -11.62 -4.53 17.79
N ASN A 139 -10.55 -5.01 17.16
CA ASN A 139 -9.85 -4.28 16.10
C ASN A 139 -10.76 -4.01 14.89
N ASN A 140 -11.47 -5.05 14.42
CA ASN A 140 -12.39 -4.96 13.29
C ASN A 140 -13.58 -4.05 13.59
N ARG A 141 -14.11 -4.12 14.81
CA ARG A 141 -15.18 -3.23 15.27
C ARG A 141 -14.72 -1.78 15.32
N ALA A 142 -13.54 -1.50 15.87
CA ALA A 142 -12.98 -0.14 15.92
C ALA A 142 -12.75 0.42 14.50
N PHE A 143 -12.17 -0.39 13.60
CA PHE A 143 -11.99 -0.03 12.19
C PHE A 143 -13.33 0.33 11.52
N THR A 144 -14.35 -0.50 11.73
CA THR A 144 -15.69 -0.32 11.14
C THR A 144 -16.38 0.92 11.68
N ILE A 145 -16.35 1.14 13.00
CA ILE A 145 -16.97 2.31 13.64
C ILE A 145 -16.33 3.61 13.15
N GLY A 146 -14.99 3.66 13.09
CA GLY A 146 -14.26 4.84 12.63
C GLY A 146 -14.63 5.23 11.20
N LEU A 147 -14.59 4.27 10.27
CA LEU A 147 -14.98 4.51 8.88
C LEU A 147 -16.46 4.87 8.72
N ARG A 148 -17.35 4.15 9.41
CA ARG A 148 -18.80 4.36 9.31
C ARG A 148 -19.19 5.76 9.76
N GLY A 149 -18.62 6.25 10.86
CA GLY A 149 -18.89 7.60 11.35
C GLY A 149 -18.53 8.67 10.31
N LEU A 150 -17.36 8.55 9.68
CA LEU A 150 -16.95 9.47 8.61
C LEU A 150 -17.85 9.36 7.37
N PHE A 151 -18.18 8.14 6.94
CA PHE A 151 -19.01 7.92 5.75
C PHE A 151 -20.42 8.50 5.92
N MET A 152 -21.01 8.39 7.11
CA MET A 152 -22.32 8.97 7.42
C MET A 152 -22.31 10.51 7.38
N GLU A 153 -21.18 11.14 7.73
CA GLU A 153 -21.01 12.59 7.58
C GLU A 153 -20.86 12.98 6.11
N LEU A 154 -19.90 12.36 5.40
CA LEU A 154 -19.58 12.72 4.01
C LEU A 154 -20.70 12.38 3.03
N PHE A 155 -21.55 11.41 3.34
CA PHE A 155 -22.75 11.10 2.57
C PHE A 155 -23.70 12.30 2.44
N GLN A 156 -23.76 13.16 3.47
CA GLN A 156 -24.64 14.32 3.48
C GLN A 156 -24.12 15.47 2.60
N TRP A 157 -22.86 15.38 2.14
CA TRP A 157 -22.20 16.47 1.42
C TRP A 157 -22.51 16.40 -0.07
N ARG A 158 -22.83 17.55 -0.66
CA ARG A 158 -23.04 17.67 -2.10
C ARG A 158 -21.73 18.03 -2.79
N ARG A 159 -21.56 17.51 -4.00
CA ARG A 159 -20.38 17.78 -4.84
C ARG A 159 -20.13 19.28 -5.07
N GLY A 160 -21.18 20.07 -5.31
CA GLY A 160 -21.07 21.51 -5.57
C GLY A 160 -20.52 22.31 -4.39
N ASP A 161 -20.59 21.74 -3.19
CA ASP A 161 -20.12 22.38 -1.96
C ASP A 161 -18.66 22.02 -1.64
N CYS A 162 -18.09 21.04 -2.34
CA CYS A 162 -16.75 20.51 -2.05
C CYS A 162 -15.70 21.06 -3.03
N TYR A 163 -14.43 20.77 -2.74
CA TYR A 163 -13.34 21.04 -3.68
C TYR A 163 -13.61 20.37 -5.04
N HIS A 164 -13.37 21.12 -6.12
CA HIS A 164 -13.83 20.77 -7.47
C HIS A 164 -13.22 19.47 -8.05
N GLU A 165 -12.03 19.08 -7.61
CA GLU A 165 -11.39 17.81 -8.00
C GLU A 165 -11.79 16.62 -7.11
N GLY A 166 -12.58 16.87 -6.06
CA GLY A 166 -12.96 15.92 -5.03
C GLY A 166 -11.94 15.84 -3.89
N ILE A 167 -12.20 14.95 -2.93
CA ILE A 167 -11.42 14.81 -1.70
C ILE A 167 -10.63 13.49 -1.74
N GLU A 168 -9.36 13.52 -1.36
CA GLU A 168 -8.58 12.32 -1.09
C GLU A 168 -8.83 11.84 0.35
N LEU A 169 -9.15 10.56 0.52
CA LEU A 169 -9.25 9.89 1.81
C LEU A 169 -8.04 8.97 2.02
N GLU A 170 -7.24 9.22 3.05
CA GLU A 170 -6.24 8.28 3.55
C GLU A 170 -6.78 7.51 4.76
N ILE A 171 -6.67 6.19 4.75
CA ILE A 171 -6.95 5.34 5.92
C ILE A 171 -5.63 5.01 6.61
N ILE A 172 -5.51 5.41 7.88
CA ILE A 172 -4.25 5.38 8.65
C ILE A 172 -4.42 4.43 9.85
N ALA A 173 -3.75 3.27 9.79
CA ALA A 173 -3.62 2.31 10.89
C ALA A 173 -2.18 2.31 11.43
N ASP A 174 -1.76 3.41 12.06
CA ASP A 174 -0.38 3.63 12.54
C ASP A 174 -0.11 3.05 13.95
N THR A 175 -1.16 2.59 14.63
CA THR A 175 -1.04 1.92 15.93
C THR A 175 -0.58 0.48 15.76
N LYS A 176 0.60 0.16 16.32
CA LYS A 176 1.14 -1.21 16.36
C LYS A 176 0.21 -2.16 17.10
N SER A 177 0.08 -3.37 16.57
CA SER A 177 -0.63 -4.44 17.24
C SER A 177 0.07 -4.88 18.53
N HIS A 178 -0.62 -5.72 19.30
CA HIS A 178 0.00 -6.45 20.40
C HIS A 178 1.27 -7.18 19.95
N TRP A 179 1.19 -7.95 18.86
CA TRP A 179 2.27 -8.79 18.36
C TRP A 179 3.49 -8.03 17.88
N GLN A 180 3.26 -6.88 17.25
CA GLN A 180 4.35 -6.00 16.83
C GLN A 180 5.11 -5.44 18.04
N LYS A 181 4.38 -5.03 19.09
CA LYS A 181 4.99 -4.56 20.34
C LYS A 181 5.74 -5.70 21.05
N THR A 182 5.11 -6.86 21.17
CA THR A 182 5.72 -8.05 21.78
C THR A 182 7.00 -8.47 21.05
N ALA A 183 7.02 -8.43 19.70
CA ALA A 183 8.22 -8.72 18.92
C ALA A 183 9.35 -7.70 19.13
N GLU A 184 9.00 -6.42 19.26
CA GLU A 184 9.96 -5.36 19.56
C GLU A 184 10.55 -5.49 20.96
N GLU A 185 9.70 -5.74 21.96
CA GLU A 185 10.10 -6.00 23.35
C GLU A 185 11.01 -7.21 23.43
N TYR A 186 10.63 -8.33 22.80
CA TYR A 186 11.46 -9.53 22.78
C TYR A 186 12.82 -9.27 22.16
N ARG A 187 12.91 -8.49 21.07
CA ARG A 187 14.21 -8.11 20.48
C ARG A 187 15.05 -7.23 21.39
N ALA A 188 14.43 -6.30 22.11
CA ALA A 188 15.13 -5.45 23.06
C ALA A 188 15.79 -6.27 24.19
N LEU A 189 15.22 -7.42 24.54
CA LEU A 189 15.76 -8.35 25.54
C LEU A 189 16.97 -9.17 25.06
N ASN A 190 17.41 -9.04 23.80
CA ASN A 190 18.52 -9.80 23.21
C ASN A 190 18.43 -11.32 23.49
N PRO A 191 17.39 -11.99 22.97
CA PRO A 191 17.17 -13.42 23.20
C PRO A 191 18.41 -14.21 22.77
N PRO A 192 18.75 -15.30 23.48
CA PRO A 192 19.76 -16.24 22.99
C PRO A 192 19.43 -16.68 21.56
N SER A 193 20.46 -16.91 20.75
CA SER A 193 20.34 -17.46 19.40
C SER A 193 19.94 -18.94 19.42
N ASP A 194 18.85 -19.27 20.12
CA ASP A 194 18.40 -20.63 20.37
C ASP A 194 17.88 -21.26 19.07
N THR A 195 18.68 -22.20 18.54
CA THR A 195 18.30 -23.21 17.55
C THR A 195 17.88 -24.53 18.22
N GLY A 196 17.66 -24.54 19.53
CA GLY A 196 17.43 -25.76 20.32
C GLY A 196 15.99 -26.29 20.28
N SER A 197 15.85 -27.61 20.17
CA SER A 197 14.63 -28.36 20.48
C SER A 197 14.45 -28.42 22.01
N GLY A 198 13.37 -27.85 22.53
CA GLY A 198 12.95 -28.05 23.92
C GLY A 198 11.73 -28.98 23.95
N ASP A 199 11.69 -29.91 24.92
CA ASP A 199 10.45 -30.60 25.27
C ASP A 199 9.57 -29.65 26.10
N PHE A 200 8.27 -29.61 25.81
CA PHE A 200 7.34 -28.64 26.42
C PHE A 200 6.26 -29.30 27.27
N HIS A 201 5.85 -28.58 28.33
CA HIS A 201 4.68 -28.86 29.14
C HIS A 201 3.61 -27.79 28.88
N ASN A 202 2.43 -28.21 28.44
CA ASN A 202 1.29 -27.32 28.20
C ASN A 202 0.50 -27.17 29.51
N SER A 203 0.65 -26.05 30.23
CA SER A 203 -0.06 -25.83 31.52
C SER A 203 -1.54 -25.46 31.35
N LEU A 204 -1.98 -25.18 30.12
CA LEU A 204 -3.35 -24.74 29.79
C LEU A 204 -4.35 -25.89 29.58
N LEU A 205 -3.89 -27.14 29.59
CA LEU A 205 -4.73 -28.33 29.59
C LEU A 205 -4.42 -29.12 30.86
N SER A 206 -5.44 -29.52 31.62
CA SER A 206 -5.31 -30.32 32.84
C SER A 206 -4.72 -31.74 32.61
N GLU A 207 -4.21 -32.02 31.42
CA GLU A 207 -3.58 -33.29 31.03
C GLU A 207 -2.20 -33.00 30.44
N LEU A 208 -1.16 -33.46 31.15
CA LEU A 208 0.25 -33.42 30.75
C LEU A 208 0.46 -34.27 29.49
N GLN A 209 0.24 -33.69 28.31
CA GLN A 209 0.73 -34.26 27.05
C GLN A 209 2.09 -33.65 26.73
N ILE A 210 3.12 -34.51 26.69
CA ILE A 210 4.45 -34.15 26.17
C ILE A 210 4.32 -34.07 24.64
N PHE A 211 4.32 -32.86 24.11
CA PHE A 211 4.36 -32.66 22.65
C PHE A 211 5.81 -32.50 22.22
N HIS A 212 6.30 -33.42 21.38
CA HIS A 212 7.54 -33.19 20.64
C HIS A 212 7.25 -32.17 19.53
N ALA A 213 7.56 -30.91 19.81
CA ALA A 213 7.40 -29.82 18.85
C ALA A 213 8.52 -29.87 17.79
N PRO A 214 8.24 -29.54 16.51
CA PRO A 214 9.30 -29.31 15.53
C PRO A 214 10.23 -28.16 15.97
N LEU A 215 11.48 -28.19 15.49
CA LEU A 215 12.54 -27.22 15.83
C LEU A 215 12.02 -25.78 15.81
N TYR A 216 12.13 -25.09 16.95
CA TYR A 216 11.78 -23.68 17.09
C TYR A 216 12.76 -22.80 16.31
N HIS A 217 12.29 -22.16 15.24
CA HIS A 217 13.04 -21.09 14.56
C HIS A 217 12.64 -19.73 15.14
N GLY A 218 13.13 -19.39 16.33
CA GLY A 218 12.75 -18.15 17.03
C GLY A 218 12.90 -16.86 16.21
N HIS A 219 13.84 -16.84 15.27
CA HIS A 219 14.03 -15.73 14.33
C HIS A 219 12.85 -15.56 13.36
N GLN A 220 12.25 -16.66 12.90
CA GLN A 220 11.11 -16.62 11.98
C GLN A 220 9.85 -16.14 12.69
N VAL A 221 9.61 -16.62 13.92
CA VAL A 221 8.45 -16.21 14.72
C VAL A 221 8.52 -14.74 15.10
N LEU A 222 9.71 -14.24 15.44
CA LEU A 222 9.92 -12.82 15.68
C LEU A 222 9.62 -11.98 14.44
N HIS A 223 10.14 -12.41 13.28
CA HIS A 223 9.87 -11.74 12.02
C HIS A 223 8.37 -11.72 11.70
N ASP A 224 7.68 -12.84 11.90
CA ASP A 224 6.23 -12.94 11.70
C ASP A 224 5.47 -12.02 12.66
N GLY A 225 5.90 -11.92 13.93
CA GLY A 225 5.34 -11.01 14.92
C GLY A 225 5.47 -9.53 14.56
N GLU A 226 6.61 -9.10 13.99
CA GLU A 226 6.77 -7.73 13.45
C GLU A 226 5.82 -7.42 12.28
N LEU A 227 5.51 -8.46 11.53
CA LEU A 227 4.54 -8.44 10.44
C LEU A 227 3.11 -8.67 10.94
N ASP A 228 2.88 -8.61 12.26
CA ASP A 228 1.60 -8.82 12.93
C ASP A 228 0.99 -10.20 12.61
N PHE A 229 1.81 -11.21 12.32
CA PHE A 229 1.42 -12.50 11.73
C PHE A 229 0.53 -12.37 10.49
N SER A 230 0.50 -11.18 9.88
CA SER A 230 -0.47 -10.77 8.87
C SER A 230 -1.94 -10.90 9.33
N PHE A 231 -2.26 -10.52 10.57
CA PHE A 231 -3.63 -10.25 11.00
C PHE A 231 -4.21 -9.08 10.18
N TRP A 232 -5.29 -9.36 9.46
CA TRP A 232 -5.93 -8.40 8.58
C TRP A 232 -7.02 -7.64 9.34
N LEU A 233 -7.06 -6.32 9.17
CA LEU A 233 -8.22 -5.52 9.52
C LEU A 233 -9.34 -5.80 8.53
N GLU A 234 -10.47 -6.22 9.06
CA GLU A 234 -11.69 -6.59 8.35
C GLU A 234 -12.85 -5.70 8.83
N LEU A 235 -13.89 -5.52 8.02
CA LEU A 235 -15.08 -4.81 8.49
C LEU A 235 -15.97 -5.78 9.26
N ASP A 236 -16.28 -5.42 10.50
CA ASP A 236 -17.26 -6.07 11.37
C ASP A 236 -18.68 -5.71 10.92
N LEU A 237 -19.08 -6.29 9.79
CA LEU A 237 -20.41 -6.15 9.21
C LEU A 237 -21.23 -7.40 9.51
N GLN A 238 -22.47 -7.22 9.97
CA GLN A 238 -23.44 -8.31 10.03
C GLN A 238 -23.65 -8.89 8.62
N PHE A 239 -24.07 -10.15 8.52
CA PHE A 239 -24.27 -10.82 7.23
C PHE A 239 -25.22 -10.00 6.32
N GLY A 240 -24.75 -9.61 5.13
CA GLY A 240 -25.47 -8.75 4.19
C GLY A 240 -25.50 -7.25 4.55
N GLY A 241 -24.83 -6.85 5.63
CA GLY A 241 -24.69 -5.46 6.05
C GLY A 241 -23.72 -4.67 5.18
N THR A 242 -23.92 -3.35 5.14
CA THR A 242 -23.02 -2.41 4.45
C THR A 242 -22.41 -1.43 5.46
N LEU A 243 -21.19 -0.98 5.19
CA LEU A 243 -20.53 0.09 5.96
C LEU A 243 -21.38 1.37 6.04
N GLY A 244 -22.08 1.71 4.97
CA GLY A 244 -22.90 2.91 4.86
C GLY A 244 -23.38 3.13 3.43
N PRO A 245 -24.01 4.28 3.15
CA PRO A 245 -24.41 4.69 1.80
C PRO A 245 -23.20 5.11 0.95
N GLU A 246 -23.43 5.29 -0.37
CA GLU A 246 -22.41 5.77 -1.29
C GLU A 246 -21.98 7.22 -1.00
N VAL A 247 -20.67 7.47 -1.00
CA VAL A 247 -20.08 8.80 -0.76
C VAL A 247 -19.60 9.42 -2.07
N GLN A 248 -20.24 10.49 -2.50
CA GLN A 248 -20.02 11.10 -3.82
C GLN A 248 -18.83 12.07 -3.88
N VAL A 249 -18.29 12.48 -2.73
CA VAL A 249 -17.30 13.57 -2.63
C VAL A 249 -15.85 13.09 -2.63
N ILE A 250 -15.62 11.79 -2.39
CA ILE A 250 -14.28 11.21 -2.40
C ILE A 250 -13.86 10.86 -3.84
N SER A 251 -12.70 11.34 -4.25
CA SER A 251 -12.10 11.09 -5.56
C SER A 251 -10.79 10.30 -5.50
N GLY A 252 -10.13 10.25 -4.34
CA GLY A 252 -8.93 9.45 -4.11
C GLY A 252 -9.03 8.61 -2.84
N LEU A 253 -8.47 7.40 -2.86
CA LEU A 253 -8.34 6.53 -1.70
C LEU A 253 -6.88 6.11 -1.55
N SER A 254 -6.31 6.34 -0.38
CA SER A 254 -4.93 5.97 -0.07
C SER A 254 -4.79 5.17 1.22
N ILE A 255 -3.89 4.18 1.18
CA ILE A 255 -3.37 3.44 2.33
C ILE A 255 -1.86 3.43 2.15
N THR A 256 -1.15 4.23 2.93
CA THR A 256 0.29 4.43 2.78
C THR A 256 1.10 3.66 3.80
N ARG A 257 2.43 3.71 3.71
CA ARG A 257 3.37 3.15 4.69
C ARG A 257 3.21 3.68 6.12
N ARG A 258 2.42 4.74 6.33
CA ARG A 258 2.03 5.18 7.68
C ARG A 258 1.22 4.09 8.40
N SER A 259 0.45 3.33 7.64
CA SER A 259 -0.28 2.19 8.18
C SER A 259 0.66 1.00 8.39
N VAL A 260 0.79 0.59 9.64
CA VAL A 260 1.64 -0.54 10.06
C VAL A 260 0.88 -1.87 10.17
N ARG A 261 -0.45 -1.81 10.03
CA ARG A 261 -1.38 -2.96 10.02
C ARG A 261 -1.72 -3.41 8.60
N HIS A 262 -2.24 -4.63 8.47
CA HIS A 262 -2.70 -5.18 7.19
C HIS A 262 -4.19 -4.91 6.99
N PHE A 263 -4.63 -4.72 5.75
CA PHE A 263 -6.04 -4.51 5.40
C PHE A 263 -6.49 -5.57 4.41
N ASP A 264 -7.57 -6.29 4.69
CA ASP A 264 -8.02 -7.35 3.78
C ASP A 264 -8.58 -6.71 2.48
N PRO A 265 -8.10 -7.13 1.29
CA PRO A 265 -8.53 -6.55 0.02
C PRO A 265 -10.03 -6.67 -0.26
N GLU A 266 -10.71 -7.67 0.28
CA GLU A 266 -12.16 -7.84 0.12
C GLU A 266 -12.92 -6.67 0.76
N PHE A 267 -12.46 -6.20 1.91
CA PHE A 267 -13.07 -5.06 2.58
C PHE A 267 -12.64 -3.71 1.99
N ILE A 268 -11.43 -3.62 1.44
CA ILE A 268 -11.06 -2.48 0.59
C ILE A 268 -11.95 -2.43 -0.67
N ALA A 269 -12.30 -3.58 -1.26
CA ALA A 269 -13.24 -3.65 -2.37
C ALA A 269 -14.63 -3.14 -1.98
N HIS A 270 -15.10 -3.50 -0.78
CA HIS A 270 -16.33 -2.97 -0.21
C HIS A 270 -16.27 -1.45 -0.05
N ILE A 271 -15.21 -0.90 0.51
CA ILE A 271 -15.02 0.55 0.65
C ILE A 271 -15.05 1.22 -0.73
N VAL A 272 -14.28 0.72 -1.70
CA VAL A 272 -14.24 1.26 -3.07
C VAL A 272 -15.61 1.22 -3.73
N SER A 273 -16.41 0.18 -3.49
CA SER A 273 -17.77 0.08 -4.06
C SER A 273 -18.71 1.20 -3.60
N LEU A 274 -18.43 1.80 -2.43
CA LEU A 274 -19.19 2.93 -1.89
C LEU A 274 -18.66 4.29 -2.37
N LEU A 275 -17.63 4.32 -3.22
CA LEU A 275 -16.99 5.53 -3.73
C LEU A 275 -17.18 5.65 -5.26
N PRO A 276 -18.39 6.00 -5.74
CA PRO A 276 -18.73 5.98 -7.17
C PRO A 276 -18.00 7.03 -8.01
N ARG A 277 -17.25 7.96 -7.37
CA ARG A 277 -16.43 8.98 -8.03
C ARG A 277 -14.93 8.76 -7.84
N LEU A 278 -14.53 7.61 -7.29
CA LEU A 278 -13.14 7.28 -7.11
C LEU A 278 -12.40 7.25 -8.46
N ARG A 279 -11.31 8.00 -8.54
CA ARG A 279 -10.42 8.12 -9.71
C ARG A 279 -9.02 7.63 -9.43
N GLU A 280 -8.62 7.63 -8.16
CA GLU A 280 -7.26 7.33 -7.74
C GLU A 280 -7.27 6.33 -6.57
N LEU A 281 -6.49 5.25 -6.71
CA LEU A 281 -6.25 4.28 -5.65
C LEU A 281 -4.75 4.15 -5.43
N ARG A 282 -4.29 4.42 -4.21
CA ARG A 282 -2.92 4.21 -3.78
C ARG A 282 -2.89 3.25 -2.60
N TRP A 283 -2.23 2.12 -2.77
CA TRP A 283 -2.06 1.14 -1.70
C TRP A 283 -0.62 0.67 -1.59
N GLU A 284 0.03 1.01 -0.48
CA GLU A 284 1.33 0.48 -0.08
C GLU A 284 1.11 -0.73 0.84
N VAL A 285 1.18 -1.93 0.24
CA VAL A 285 0.89 -3.21 0.88
C VAL A 285 2.07 -3.63 1.76
N ARG A 286 1.79 -3.99 3.01
CA ARG A 286 2.79 -4.48 3.96
C ARG A 286 3.38 -5.84 3.50
N PRO A 287 4.63 -6.17 3.89
CA PRO A 287 5.22 -7.47 3.60
C PRO A 287 4.41 -8.61 4.23
N HIS A 288 4.24 -9.72 3.51
CA HIS A 288 3.55 -10.90 4.06
C HIS A 288 4.52 -11.74 4.90
N ALA A 289 4.05 -12.20 6.06
CA ALA A 289 4.79 -13.13 6.91
C ALA A 289 4.99 -14.50 6.22
N HIS A 290 3.98 -14.95 5.47
CA HIS A 290 3.96 -16.28 4.87
C HIS A 290 3.35 -16.28 3.46
N TRP A 291 3.80 -17.20 2.60
CA TRP A 291 3.34 -17.30 1.20
C TRP A 291 1.84 -17.61 1.08
N ARG A 292 1.25 -18.31 2.06
CA ARG A 292 -0.21 -18.56 2.10
C ARG A 292 -0.99 -17.26 2.27
N THR A 293 -0.48 -16.35 3.10
CA THR A 293 -1.11 -15.05 3.34
C THR A 293 -0.97 -14.15 2.11
N GLU A 294 0.18 -14.19 1.43
CA GLU A 294 0.38 -13.60 0.10
C GLU A 294 -0.62 -14.17 -0.92
N HIS A 295 -0.88 -15.48 -0.88
CA HIS A 295 -1.87 -16.12 -1.76
C HIS A 295 -3.31 -15.68 -1.46
N LYS A 296 -3.73 -15.62 -0.18
CA LYS A 296 -5.04 -15.06 0.24
C LYS A 296 -5.18 -13.63 -0.27
N PHE A 297 -4.15 -12.81 -0.03
CA PHE A 297 -4.11 -11.42 -0.49
C PHE A 297 -4.31 -11.32 -2.01
N HIS A 298 -3.56 -12.06 -2.83
CA HIS A 298 -3.72 -12.02 -4.28
C HIS A 298 -5.09 -12.51 -4.75
N SER A 299 -5.68 -13.50 -4.06
CA SER A 299 -7.02 -13.97 -4.36
C SER A 299 -8.08 -12.89 -4.14
N GLN A 300 -7.99 -12.17 -3.02
CA GLN A 300 -8.93 -11.11 -2.68
C GLN A 300 -8.66 -9.84 -3.48
N LEU A 301 -7.38 -9.54 -3.77
CA LEU A 301 -7.00 -8.44 -4.65
C LEU A 301 -7.64 -8.60 -6.04
N GLN A 302 -7.73 -9.82 -6.56
CA GLN A 302 -8.43 -10.06 -7.82
C GLN A 302 -9.91 -9.65 -7.76
N LYS A 303 -10.59 -9.80 -6.61
CA LYS A 303 -11.96 -9.31 -6.42
C LYS A 303 -11.98 -7.78 -6.40
N LEU A 304 -11.08 -7.15 -5.63
CA LEU A 304 -10.93 -5.68 -5.61
C LEU A 304 -10.73 -5.10 -7.01
N LEU A 305 -9.85 -5.67 -7.82
CA LEU A 305 -9.60 -5.18 -9.17
C LEU A 305 -10.85 -5.26 -10.08
N LYS A 306 -11.78 -6.18 -9.81
CA LYS A 306 -13.08 -6.26 -10.51
C LYS A 306 -14.09 -5.22 -10.04
N THR A 307 -13.99 -4.75 -8.79
CA THR A 307 -14.91 -3.76 -8.22
C THR A 307 -14.46 -2.31 -8.46
N LEU A 308 -13.24 -2.11 -8.98
CA LEU A 308 -12.74 -0.78 -9.32
C LEU A 308 -13.66 -0.09 -10.34
N ASN A 309 -13.84 1.22 -10.15
CA ASN A 309 -14.70 2.02 -11.01
C ASN A 309 -14.12 2.14 -12.44
N PRO A 310 -14.93 2.05 -13.50
CA PRO A 310 -14.45 2.30 -14.86
C PRO A 310 -13.81 3.67 -15.06
N THR A 311 -14.23 4.68 -14.28
CA THR A 311 -13.70 6.06 -14.34
C THR A 311 -12.34 6.25 -13.67
N MET A 312 -11.74 5.18 -13.14
CA MET A 312 -10.39 5.21 -12.57
C MET A 312 -9.35 5.71 -13.57
N THR A 313 -8.49 6.61 -13.10
CA THR A 313 -7.41 7.23 -13.88
C THR A 313 -6.03 6.82 -13.37
N LYS A 314 -5.89 6.61 -12.05
CA LYS A 314 -4.61 6.24 -11.44
C LYS A 314 -4.79 5.04 -10.51
N VAL A 315 -3.92 4.05 -10.66
CA VAL A 315 -3.83 2.92 -9.73
C VAL A 315 -2.37 2.69 -9.39
N LYS A 316 -2.08 2.78 -8.10
CA LYS A 316 -0.79 2.46 -7.50
C LYS A 316 -0.99 1.37 -6.44
N ILE A 317 -0.43 0.19 -6.69
CA ILE A 317 -0.34 -0.88 -5.70
C ILE A 317 1.13 -1.25 -5.57
N GLN A 318 1.70 -0.96 -4.41
CA GLN A 318 3.11 -1.13 -4.14
C GLN A 318 3.31 -2.09 -2.98
N GLN A 319 3.91 -3.26 -3.24
CA GLN A 319 4.34 -4.13 -2.16
C GLN A 319 5.61 -3.54 -1.51
N GLN A 320 5.58 -3.34 -0.19
CA GLN A 320 6.78 -2.94 0.54
C GLN A 320 7.85 -4.03 0.44
N PRO A 321 9.15 -3.65 0.43
CA PRO A 321 10.25 -4.62 0.36
C PRO A 321 10.08 -5.70 1.42
N THR A 322 9.97 -6.95 0.97
CA THR A 322 9.97 -8.12 1.86
C THR A 322 11.39 -8.38 2.30
N SER A 323 11.67 -8.34 3.60
CA SER A 323 12.79 -9.06 4.18
C SER A 323 12.37 -10.52 4.29
N LYS A 324 12.21 -11.23 3.17
CA LYS A 324 11.86 -12.65 3.24
C LYS A 324 12.91 -13.34 4.11
N PRO A 325 12.51 -14.10 5.14
CA PRO A 325 13.47 -14.91 5.87
C PRO A 325 14.10 -15.91 4.88
N LEU A 326 15.41 -16.13 5.02
CA LEU A 326 16.27 -16.88 4.09
C LEU A 326 15.73 -18.28 3.72
N ASN A 327 14.81 -18.83 4.54
CA ASN A 327 14.29 -20.19 4.46
C ASN A 327 12.76 -20.27 4.28
N SER A 328 12.07 -19.22 3.82
CA SER A 328 10.63 -19.34 3.56
C SER A 328 10.37 -20.43 2.50
N PRO A 329 9.59 -21.49 2.79
CA PRO A 329 9.36 -22.56 1.82
C PRO A 329 8.70 -21.99 0.55
N SER A 330 9.29 -22.29 -0.59
CA SER A 330 8.97 -21.85 -1.95
C SER A 330 7.48 -21.98 -2.36
N PRO A 331 7.08 -21.43 -3.52
CA PRO A 331 6.79 -20.03 -3.80
C PRO A 331 5.28 -19.75 -3.84
N SER A 332 4.93 -18.47 -3.67
CA SER A 332 3.60 -17.91 -3.99
C SER A 332 3.10 -18.46 -5.33
N MET A 333 2.05 -19.29 -5.32
CA MET A 333 1.46 -19.79 -6.55
C MET A 333 1.03 -18.60 -7.41
N TYR A 334 1.70 -18.47 -8.55
CA TYR A 334 1.60 -17.31 -9.42
C TYR A 334 0.18 -17.20 -10.00
N ARG A 335 -0.47 -16.04 -9.83
CA ARG A 335 -1.79 -15.76 -10.41
C ARG A 335 -1.65 -14.78 -11.59
N PRO A 336 -1.63 -15.27 -12.84
CA PRO A 336 -1.40 -14.44 -14.03
C PRO A 336 -2.47 -13.37 -14.29
N SER A 337 -3.58 -13.41 -13.57
CA SER A 337 -4.78 -12.65 -13.88
C SER A 337 -5.02 -11.41 -13.01
N LEU A 338 -3.97 -10.75 -12.50
CA LEU A 338 -4.15 -9.49 -11.78
C LEU A 338 -4.14 -8.30 -12.74
N GLY A 339 -3.14 -8.24 -13.62
CA GLY A 339 -2.98 -7.09 -14.52
C GLY A 339 -4.06 -6.97 -15.59
N ASP A 340 -4.53 -8.08 -16.14
CA ASP A 340 -5.68 -8.14 -17.07
C ASP A 340 -6.99 -7.68 -16.45
N ARG A 341 -7.27 -8.08 -15.20
CA ARG A 341 -8.48 -7.64 -14.49
C ARG A 341 -8.48 -6.14 -14.28
N LEU A 342 -7.35 -5.55 -13.87
CA LEU A 342 -7.23 -4.11 -13.73
C LEU A 342 -7.52 -3.39 -15.07
N ILE A 343 -6.86 -3.82 -16.15
CA ILE A 343 -6.99 -3.19 -17.47
C ILE A 343 -8.43 -3.26 -17.98
N LEU A 344 -9.09 -4.40 -17.80
CA LEU A 344 -10.47 -4.61 -18.27
C LEU A 344 -11.48 -3.81 -17.44
N SER A 345 -11.27 -3.70 -16.13
CA SER A 345 -12.16 -2.92 -15.25
C SER A 345 -12.00 -1.40 -15.44
N CYS A 346 -10.81 -0.92 -15.79
CA CYS A 346 -10.48 0.51 -15.81
C CYS A 346 -9.90 0.94 -17.18
N PRO A 347 -10.75 1.20 -18.20
CA PRO A 347 -10.30 1.54 -19.55
C PRO A 347 -9.69 2.94 -19.70
N PHE A 348 -9.86 3.82 -18.70
CA PHE A 348 -9.40 5.20 -18.74
C PHE A 348 -8.11 5.46 -17.94
N LEU A 349 -7.41 4.40 -17.52
CA LEU A 349 -6.15 4.54 -16.79
C LEU A 349 -5.12 5.37 -17.57
N THR A 350 -4.57 6.37 -16.91
CA THR A 350 -3.44 7.17 -17.37
C THR A 350 -2.15 6.77 -16.66
N ASN A 351 -2.26 6.33 -15.40
CA ASN A 351 -1.11 6.03 -14.53
C ASN A 351 -1.29 4.66 -13.90
N ILE A 352 -0.32 3.78 -14.12
CA ILE A 352 -0.31 2.42 -13.56
C ILE A 352 1.01 2.20 -12.84
N TYR A 353 0.93 1.91 -11.55
CA TYR A 353 2.07 1.47 -10.76
C TYR A 353 1.70 0.17 -10.06
N LEU A 354 2.35 -0.93 -10.42
CA LEU A 354 2.12 -2.25 -9.86
C LEU A 354 3.46 -2.88 -9.45
N ASP A 355 3.82 -2.76 -8.19
CA ASP A 355 4.89 -3.58 -7.57
C ASP A 355 4.27 -4.84 -6.97
N ILE A 356 3.54 -5.57 -7.81
CA ILE A 356 3.03 -6.92 -7.58
C ILE A 356 3.33 -7.69 -8.86
N LYS A 357 3.71 -8.96 -8.72
CA LYS A 357 4.03 -9.83 -9.86
C LYS A 357 2.85 -9.96 -10.84
N VAL A 358 2.99 -9.48 -12.08
CA VAL A 358 2.01 -9.66 -13.16
C VAL A 358 2.53 -10.48 -14.34
N ASP A 359 1.61 -10.92 -15.21
CA ASP A 359 1.92 -11.61 -16.47
C ASP A 359 2.14 -10.54 -17.52
N ILE A 360 3.40 -10.21 -17.79
CA ILE A 360 3.68 -9.06 -18.65
C ILE A 360 3.30 -9.36 -20.11
N THR A 361 3.34 -10.63 -20.51
CA THR A 361 2.89 -11.07 -21.85
C THR A 361 1.38 -10.84 -22.01
N LYS A 362 0.56 -11.32 -21.07
CA LYS A 362 -0.89 -11.10 -21.11
C LYS A 362 -1.22 -9.62 -20.96
N PHE A 363 -0.53 -8.92 -20.06
CA PHE A 363 -0.70 -7.49 -19.82
C PHE A 363 -0.59 -6.68 -21.11
N PHE A 364 0.50 -6.87 -21.88
CA PHE A 364 0.71 -6.18 -23.15
C PHE A 364 -0.07 -6.75 -24.32
N TYR A 365 -0.64 -7.96 -24.22
CA TYR A 365 -1.59 -8.45 -25.21
C TYR A 365 -2.81 -7.53 -25.31
N MET A 366 -3.24 -6.96 -24.18
CA MET A 366 -4.36 -6.00 -24.07
C MET A 366 -3.96 -4.54 -24.37
N ARG A 367 -2.84 -4.28 -25.04
CA ARG A 367 -2.39 -2.93 -25.45
C ARG A 367 -3.47 -2.00 -26.04
N ASN A 368 -4.52 -2.53 -26.66
CA ASN A 368 -5.63 -1.76 -27.19
C ASN A 368 -6.47 -1.07 -26.09
N HIS A 369 -6.42 -1.56 -24.85
CA HIS A 369 -7.03 -0.94 -23.67
C HIS A 369 -6.06 0.02 -22.94
N LEU A 370 -4.77 -0.01 -23.29
CA LEU A 370 -3.72 0.80 -22.68
C LEU A 370 -3.45 2.11 -23.44
N GLN A 371 -4.35 2.54 -24.32
CA GLN A 371 -4.14 3.71 -25.21
C GLN A 371 -4.05 5.04 -24.46
N ASN A 372 -4.66 5.11 -23.27
CA ASN A 372 -4.66 6.31 -22.43
C ASN A 372 -3.48 6.39 -21.47
N VAL A 373 -2.75 5.29 -21.29
CA VAL A 373 -1.66 5.20 -20.32
C VAL A 373 -0.49 6.07 -20.74
N ARG A 374 -0.09 6.96 -19.84
CA ARG A 374 1.07 7.85 -19.96
C ARG A 374 2.26 7.33 -19.19
N ILE A 375 2.01 6.82 -17.99
CA ILE A 375 3.04 6.39 -17.05
C ILE A 375 2.73 4.98 -16.56
N MET A 376 3.71 4.10 -16.67
CA MET A 376 3.57 2.71 -16.31
C MET A 376 4.81 2.21 -15.58
N CYS A 377 4.65 1.62 -14.40
CA CYS A 377 5.69 0.91 -13.67
C CYS A 377 5.13 -0.45 -13.22
N VAL A 378 5.74 -1.54 -13.67
CA VAL A 378 5.16 -2.88 -13.49
C VAL A 378 6.23 -3.91 -13.15
N ARG A 379 6.00 -4.66 -12.06
CA ARG A 379 6.79 -5.83 -11.72
C ARG A 379 6.32 -7.07 -12.47
N THR A 380 7.21 -7.70 -13.21
CA THR A 380 6.93 -8.99 -13.85
C THR A 380 7.45 -10.16 -13.01
N HIS A 381 6.80 -11.32 -13.15
CA HIS A 381 7.31 -12.60 -12.65
C HIS A 381 8.24 -13.30 -13.65
N GLN A 382 8.11 -12.97 -14.94
CA GLN A 382 8.93 -13.55 -16.01
C GLN A 382 10.30 -12.88 -16.03
N ALA A 383 11.35 -13.64 -16.30
CA ALA A 383 12.65 -13.07 -16.61
C ALA A 383 12.53 -12.17 -17.85
N LEU A 384 12.97 -10.92 -17.74
CA LEU A 384 12.88 -9.93 -18.81
C LEU A 384 13.93 -10.17 -19.90
N LEU A 385 15.12 -10.54 -19.45
CA LEU A 385 16.33 -10.78 -20.23
C LEU A 385 17.00 -12.02 -19.60
N ASP A 386 17.17 -13.11 -20.33
CA ASP A 386 17.78 -14.35 -19.80
C ASP A 386 19.28 -14.33 -20.08
N GLU A 387 20.06 -15.13 -19.35
CA GLU A 387 21.47 -15.40 -19.67
C GLU A 387 21.63 -16.01 -21.08
N LEU A 388 20.62 -16.76 -21.54
CA LEU A 388 20.58 -17.38 -22.88
C LEU A 388 19.77 -16.53 -23.88
N PRO A 389 20.32 -16.20 -25.06
CA PRO A 389 19.86 -15.10 -25.91
C PRO A 389 18.52 -15.31 -26.66
N ASN A 390 17.90 -16.50 -26.60
CA ASN A 390 16.86 -16.89 -27.57
C ASN A 390 15.43 -16.58 -27.12
N THR A 391 15.02 -16.96 -25.91
CA THR A 391 13.64 -16.78 -25.41
C THR A 391 13.36 -15.35 -24.91
N SER A 392 14.37 -14.70 -24.36
CA SER A 392 14.23 -13.43 -23.65
C SER A 392 14.11 -12.20 -24.57
N ASN A 393 14.80 -12.20 -25.71
CA ASN A 393 14.63 -11.19 -26.76
C ASN A 393 13.19 -11.18 -27.33
N VAL A 394 12.45 -12.30 -27.23
CA VAL A 394 11.04 -12.38 -27.65
C VAL A 394 10.16 -11.57 -26.71
N LEU A 395 10.31 -11.72 -25.39
CA LEU A 395 9.52 -10.97 -24.40
C LEU A 395 9.85 -9.48 -24.49
N PHE A 396 11.13 -9.13 -24.43
CA PHE A 396 11.57 -7.74 -24.48
C PHE A 396 11.20 -7.04 -25.79
N GLY A 397 11.36 -7.73 -26.93
CA GLY A 397 10.88 -7.23 -28.23
C GLY A 397 9.36 -7.18 -28.36
N GLY A 398 8.64 -8.07 -27.65
CA GLY A 398 7.19 -8.07 -27.53
C GLY A 398 6.67 -6.83 -26.80
N ILE A 399 7.34 -6.42 -25.72
CA ILE A 399 7.06 -5.17 -25.00
C ILE A 399 7.23 -3.98 -25.96
N ALA A 400 8.35 -3.90 -26.68
CA ALA A 400 8.59 -2.83 -27.67
C ALA A 400 7.46 -2.75 -28.72
N LYS A 401 7.02 -3.90 -29.23
CA LYS A 401 5.90 -3.99 -30.19
C LYS A 401 4.60 -3.47 -29.58
N ALA A 402 4.33 -3.76 -28.31
CA ALA A 402 3.15 -3.24 -27.62
C ALA A 402 3.23 -1.71 -27.40
N VAL A 403 4.38 -1.22 -26.89
CA VAL A 403 4.62 0.21 -26.65
C VAL A 403 4.50 1.05 -27.92
N SER A 404 4.94 0.53 -29.08
CA SER A 404 4.76 1.22 -30.36
C SER A 404 3.30 1.54 -30.68
N LYS A 405 2.35 0.79 -30.10
CA LYS A 405 0.90 0.97 -30.24
C LYS A 405 0.26 1.74 -29.08
N MET A 406 1.04 2.32 -28.16
CA MET A 406 0.52 3.07 -27.00
C MET A 406 0.86 4.56 -27.13
N PRO A 407 0.02 5.36 -27.81
CA PRO A 407 0.37 6.71 -28.30
C PRO A 407 0.70 7.73 -27.23
N LYS A 408 0.11 7.60 -26.03
CA LYS A 408 0.29 8.56 -24.95
C LYS A 408 1.39 8.18 -23.96
N LEU A 409 2.02 7.00 -24.12
CA LEU A 409 3.03 6.50 -23.18
C LEU A 409 4.30 7.35 -23.26
N SER A 410 4.62 8.03 -22.17
CA SER A 410 5.82 8.86 -22.01
C SER A 410 6.86 8.22 -21.10
N ALA A 411 6.46 7.34 -20.17
CA ALA A 411 7.37 6.67 -19.26
C ALA A 411 6.91 5.24 -18.95
N LEU A 412 7.83 4.28 -19.07
CA LEU A 412 7.64 2.87 -18.78
C LEU A 412 8.81 2.33 -17.97
N CYS A 413 8.54 1.68 -16.86
CA CYS A 413 9.47 0.83 -16.13
C CYS A 413 8.87 -0.58 -16.04
N VAL A 414 9.61 -1.58 -16.52
CA VAL A 414 9.28 -2.99 -16.29
C VAL A 414 10.46 -3.62 -15.59
N PHE A 415 10.24 -4.24 -14.44
CA PHE A 415 11.33 -4.84 -13.67
C PHE A 415 10.98 -6.24 -13.16
N ASN A 416 12.02 -7.05 -13.00
CA ASN A 416 11.98 -8.29 -12.25
C ASN A 416 13.07 -8.22 -11.17
N LYS A 417 12.77 -8.74 -10.00
CA LYS A 417 13.71 -8.88 -8.91
C LYS A 417 13.43 -10.16 -8.14
N THR A 418 14.46 -10.93 -7.88
CA THR A 418 14.52 -12.03 -6.92
C THR A 418 15.51 -11.67 -5.81
N ASP A 419 15.85 -12.63 -4.96
CA ASP A 419 16.80 -12.41 -3.87
C ASP A 419 18.25 -12.29 -4.38
N THR A 420 18.56 -12.88 -5.54
CA THR A 420 19.91 -12.93 -6.13
C THR A 420 20.04 -12.18 -7.45
N GLU A 421 18.92 -11.94 -8.13
CA GLU A 421 18.90 -11.44 -9.49
C GLU A 421 17.96 -10.24 -9.61
N ALA A 422 18.36 -9.22 -10.36
CA ALA A 422 17.51 -8.09 -10.70
C ALA A 422 17.71 -7.68 -12.17
N CYS A 423 16.62 -7.33 -12.85
CA CYS A 423 16.69 -6.65 -14.13
C CYS A 423 15.56 -5.63 -14.28
N ALA A 424 15.88 -4.48 -14.88
CA ALA A 424 14.97 -3.38 -15.14
C ALA A 424 15.11 -2.89 -16.58
N VAL A 425 13.96 -2.59 -17.18
CA VAL A 425 13.82 -1.96 -18.48
C VAL A 425 13.09 -0.65 -18.28
N ASN A 426 13.75 0.46 -18.58
CA ASN A 426 13.17 1.78 -18.56
C ASN A 426 13.06 2.32 -19.98
N PHE A 427 11.91 2.87 -20.32
CA PHE A 427 11.68 3.58 -21.57
C PHE A 427 11.06 4.93 -21.27
N ILE A 428 11.71 5.99 -21.75
CA ILE A 428 11.27 7.37 -21.55
C ILE A 428 11.19 8.04 -22.92
N VAL A 429 10.11 8.77 -23.16
CA VAL A 429 9.92 9.62 -24.34
C VAL A 429 10.05 11.06 -23.89
N GLU A 430 11.06 11.74 -24.42
CA GLU A 430 11.31 13.17 -24.25
C GLU A 430 10.80 13.93 -25.49
N ARG A 431 10.95 15.26 -25.54
CA ARG A 431 10.41 16.07 -26.64
C ARG A 431 10.99 15.67 -28.00
N ASP A 432 12.30 15.45 -28.05
CA ASP A 432 13.04 15.23 -29.30
C ASP A 432 13.72 13.87 -29.36
N SER A 433 13.70 13.11 -28.27
CA SER A 433 14.42 11.86 -28.08
C SER A 433 13.58 10.81 -27.38
N SER A 434 13.96 9.56 -27.56
CA SER A 434 13.51 8.48 -26.68
C SER A 434 14.72 7.79 -26.08
N LYS A 435 14.59 7.29 -24.87
CA LYS A 435 15.65 6.59 -24.16
C LYS A 435 15.16 5.22 -23.76
N VAL A 436 15.93 4.18 -24.08
CA VAL A 436 15.73 2.83 -23.53
C VAL A 436 16.96 2.45 -22.73
N ILE A 437 16.76 2.13 -21.47
CA ILE A 437 17.80 1.68 -20.54
C ILE A 437 17.42 0.27 -20.09
N ALA A 438 18.27 -0.72 -20.39
CA ALA A 438 18.15 -2.07 -19.87
C ALA A 438 19.31 -2.35 -18.91
N HIS A 439 19.01 -2.58 -17.64
CA HIS A 439 20.00 -2.88 -16.60
C HIS A 439 19.71 -4.27 -16.02
N CYS A 440 20.66 -5.21 -16.10
CA CYS A 440 20.52 -6.51 -15.46
C CYS A 440 21.75 -6.86 -14.60
N SER A 441 21.57 -7.74 -13.61
CA SER A 441 22.64 -8.19 -12.72
C SER A 441 23.46 -9.37 -13.27
N TRP A 442 23.14 -9.84 -14.48
CA TRP A 442 23.83 -10.91 -15.20
C TRP A 442 24.20 -10.45 -16.63
N PRO A 443 25.15 -11.14 -17.30
CA PRO A 443 25.46 -10.87 -18.69
C PRO A 443 24.24 -11.12 -19.59
N PHE A 444 23.97 -10.20 -20.52
CA PHE A 444 22.89 -10.35 -21.49
C PHE A 444 23.27 -9.74 -22.84
N SER A 445 22.59 -10.18 -23.90
CA SER A 445 22.73 -9.62 -25.24
C SER A 445 21.38 -9.27 -25.84
N VAL A 446 21.27 -8.04 -26.37
CA VAL A 446 20.06 -7.57 -27.05
C VAL A 446 20.30 -7.60 -28.55
N ARG A 447 19.48 -8.38 -29.25
CA ARG A 447 19.55 -8.53 -30.71
C ARG A 447 19.20 -7.23 -31.42
N ASP A 448 19.77 -7.02 -32.60
CA ASP A 448 19.51 -5.81 -33.38
C ASP A 448 18.05 -5.71 -33.84
N GLU A 449 17.38 -6.85 -34.07
CA GLU A 449 15.92 -6.87 -34.28
C GLU A 449 15.14 -6.29 -33.11
N THR A 450 15.54 -6.61 -31.87
CA THR A 450 14.91 -6.09 -30.66
C THR A 450 15.15 -4.59 -30.53
N LYS A 451 16.39 -4.13 -30.77
CA LYS A 451 16.73 -2.70 -30.80
C LYS A 451 15.93 -1.96 -31.88
N ALA A 452 15.76 -2.55 -33.08
CA ALA A 452 14.97 -1.96 -34.15
C ALA A 452 13.49 -1.81 -33.78
N ARG A 453 12.91 -2.78 -33.04
CA ARG A 453 11.54 -2.66 -32.50
C ARG A 453 11.41 -1.50 -31.52
N TRP A 454 12.40 -1.31 -30.65
CA TRP A 454 12.42 -0.18 -29.72
C TRP A 454 12.60 1.18 -30.40
N ARG A 455 13.41 1.27 -31.47
CA ARG A 455 13.49 2.48 -32.31
C ARG A 455 12.11 2.84 -32.86
N LYS A 456 11.35 1.86 -33.36
CA LYS A 456 9.97 2.07 -33.82
C LYS A 456 9.04 2.50 -32.68
N ALA A 457 9.25 2.00 -31.47
CA ALA A 457 8.45 2.36 -30.30
C ALA A 457 8.67 3.82 -29.87
N GLY A 458 9.88 4.36 -30.08
CA GLY A 458 10.26 5.74 -29.78
C GLY A 458 9.61 6.81 -30.65
N ARG A 459 8.95 6.45 -31.77
CA ARG A 459 8.22 7.38 -32.69
C ARG A 459 9.05 8.50 -33.33
N HIS A 460 10.34 8.61 -33.03
CA HIS A 460 11.24 9.59 -33.60
C HIS A 460 12.05 9.01 -34.78
N GLN A 461 12.67 9.89 -35.56
CA GLN A 461 13.54 9.49 -36.66
C GLN A 461 14.69 8.57 -36.17
N PRO A 462 15.18 7.66 -37.03
CA PRO A 462 16.31 6.79 -36.72
C PRO A 462 17.57 7.63 -36.45
N GLY A 463 17.88 7.85 -35.17
CA GLY A 463 18.98 8.69 -34.70
C GLY A 463 18.74 9.27 -33.29
N ASN A 464 17.47 9.46 -32.92
CA ASN A 464 17.08 10.09 -31.66
C ASN A 464 16.75 9.08 -30.53
N LEU A 465 17.11 7.81 -30.70
CA LEU A 465 17.00 6.80 -29.65
C LEU A 465 18.34 6.68 -28.92
N VAL A 466 18.36 7.08 -27.64
CA VAL A 466 19.46 6.77 -26.73
C VAL A 466 19.25 5.35 -26.20
N TRP A 467 20.14 4.44 -26.59
CA TRP A 467 20.13 3.07 -26.13
C TRP A 467 21.25 2.84 -25.13
N LEU A 468 20.90 2.35 -23.93
CA LEU A 468 21.85 1.95 -22.91
C LEU A 468 21.52 0.53 -22.45
N ALA A 469 22.52 -0.34 -22.51
CA ALA A 469 22.46 -1.68 -21.93
C ALA A 469 23.65 -1.80 -20.98
N ALA A 470 23.38 -1.97 -19.68
CA ALA A 470 24.42 -2.06 -18.67
C ALA A 470 24.25 -3.34 -17.85
N GLN A 471 25.37 -4.05 -17.66
CA GLN A 471 25.50 -5.09 -16.66
C GLN A 471 26.15 -4.48 -15.43
N SER A 472 25.55 -4.66 -14.26
CA SER A 472 26.04 -4.14 -12.99
C SER A 472 25.86 -5.18 -11.87
N SER A 473 26.37 -4.91 -10.67
CA SER A 473 26.10 -5.78 -9.52
C SER A 473 24.60 -5.78 -9.17
N TYR A 474 24.14 -6.83 -8.48
CA TYR A 474 22.77 -6.92 -7.97
C TYR A 474 22.35 -5.67 -7.19
N ASP A 475 23.21 -5.19 -6.28
CA ASP A 475 22.90 -4.02 -5.45
C ASP A 475 22.75 -2.74 -6.26
N THR A 476 23.57 -2.55 -7.30
CA THR A 476 23.44 -1.41 -8.21
C THR A 476 22.12 -1.46 -8.99
N VAL A 477 21.74 -2.63 -9.53
CA VAL A 477 20.48 -2.77 -10.28
C VAL A 477 19.27 -2.64 -9.35
N LYS A 478 19.35 -3.19 -8.13
CA LYS A 478 18.34 -3.01 -7.08
C LYS A 478 18.16 -1.55 -6.70
N HIS A 479 19.25 -0.80 -6.55
CA HIS A 479 19.20 0.63 -6.28
C HIS A 479 18.55 1.40 -7.43
N GLU A 480 18.91 1.08 -8.68
CA GLU A 480 18.28 1.67 -9.86
C GLU A 480 16.77 1.40 -9.89
N ILE A 481 16.33 0.16 -9.63
CA ILE A 481 14.90 -0.17 -9.51
C ILE A 481 14.26 0.73 -8.45
N MET A 482 14.87 0.90 -7.28
CA MET A 482 14.31 1.76 -6.23
C MET A 482 14.20 3.23 -6.66
N LEU A 483 15.20 3.77 -7.37
CA LEU A 483 15.16 5.13 -7.92
C LEU A 483 14.03 5.29 -8.94
N GLN A 484 13.88 4.33 -9.87
CA GLN A 484 12.82 4.34 -10.86
C GLN A 484 11.44 4.19 -10.22
N GLN A 485 11.33 3.33 -9.21
CA GLN A 485 10.11 3.18 -8.40
C GLN A 485 9.74 4.50 -7.71
N GLN A 486 10.70 5.20 -7.12
CA GLN A 486 10.47 6.52 -6.49
C GLN A 486 10.07 7.57 -7.52
N TRP A 487 10.77 7.64 -8.65
CA TRP A 487 10.46 8.58 -9.72
C TRP A 487 9.06 8.34 -10.30
N HIS A 488 8.75 7.10 -10.70
CA HIS A 488 7.41 6.74 -11.16
C HIS A 488 6.34 6.96 -10.09
N SER A 489 6.64 6.70 -8.81
CA SER A 489 5.74 6.98 -7.70
C SER A 489 5.53 8.47 -7.47
N SER A 490 6.45 9.35 -7.86
CA SER A 490 6.25 10.80 -7.76
C SER A 490 5.33 11.33 -8.87
N LEU A 491 5.20 10.56 -9.95
CA LEU A 491 4.41 10.91 -11.14
C LEU A 491 3.02 10.26 -11.17
N CYS A 492 2.79 9.26 -10.32
CA CYS A 492 1.53 8.52 -10.17
C CYS A 492 0.90 8.85 -8.83
#